data_AF-A0A938HAG1-F1
#
_entry.id   AF-A0A938HAG1-F1
#
_cell.length_a   1.000
_cell.length_b   1.000
_cell.length_c   1.000
_cell.angle_alpha   90.00
_cell.angle_beta   90.00
_cell.angle_gamma   90.00
#
_symmetry.space_group_name_H-M   'P 1'
#
loop_
_entity.id
_entity.type
_entity.pdbx_description
1 polymer ?
#
loop_
_entity_poly.entity_id
_entity_poly.type
_entity_poly.pdbx_seq_one_letter_code
_entity_poly.pdbx_strand_id
1 'polypeptide(L)'
;MKHLLALNLFFIWLPFSSLCQSLEQKEQAAVQALSALRSSPNDDQISVLHLAFKKAMSELVRSKDFFDFPLQQLKIADIKSTDQTVRLLTWNVELSDLSYTYGGFVLRREEGKERVQALELTDVLDAYNTKPEGIVDHKSWYGAVYFKIIDFSFQGKTQYLLFGYDGGTTMSNYKILDVLSFTGQVAKFGSPVFKDQKGIKKRVVFEYANMASMSVEFEPKRARIVFDHLSAEAPALEGVASYYFPDMSYDAYVYDYDRELWQLESDVVATNPADIGERYYYALNQKTGKVEKNRMRADWMNPTDQQNPANGSHTAALPEPETNSDLNQSKSRKRRFGLFRRPKNPESY
;
A
#
# COMPACT_ATOMS: atom_id res chain seq x y z
N MET A 1 -28.21 33.67 76.67
CA MET A 1 -28.46 33.88 75.22
C MET A 1 -27.18 33.60 74.44
N LYS A 2 -27.00 32.39 73.92
CA LYS A 2 -26.00 32.06 72.88
C LYS A 2 -26.61 30.94 72.02
N HIS A 3 -27.18 31.32 70.88
CA HIS A 3 -27.70 30.38 69.89
C HIS A 3 -26.53 29.82 69.07
N LEU A 4 -26.33 28.50 69.12
CA LEU A 4 -25.49 27.79 68.16
C LEU A 4 -26.34 27.45 66.93
N LEU A 5 -26.07 28.15 65.83
CA LEU A 5 -26.56 27.79 64.49
C LEU A 5 -25.68 26.66 63.94
N ALA A 6 -26.22 25.45 63.87
CA ALA A 6 -25.59 24.33 63.19
C ALA A 6 -25.88 24.45 61.68
N LEU A 7 -24.88 24.87 60.91
CA LEU A 7 -24.91 24.93 59.45
C LEU A 7 -24.65 23.52 58.89
N ASN A 8 -25.71 22.81 58.49
CA ASN A 8 -25.60 21.54 57.77
C ASN A 8 -25.16 21.79 56.32
N LEU A 9 -23.86 21.64 56.06
CA LEU A 9 -23.29 21.61 54.71
C LEU A 9 -23.49 20.21 54.12
N PHE A 10 -24.55 20.05 53.33
CA PHE A 10 -24.74 18.88 52.47
C PHE A 10 -23.74 18.95 51.31
N PHE A 11 -22.61 18.25 51.45
CA PHE A 11 -21.67 18.03 50.34
C PHE A 11 -22.29 17.01 49.37
N ILE A 12 -22.91 17.51 48.30
CA ILE A 12 -23.35 16.68 47.18
C ILE A 12 -22.09 16.21 46.44
N TRP A 13 -21.66 14.98 46.74
CA TRP A 13 -20.68 14.25 45.94
C TRP A 13 -21.35 13.86 44.62
N LEU A 14 -21.29 14.74 43.62
CA LEU A 14 -21.55 14.34 42.23
C LEU A 14 -20.43 13.38 41.83
N PRO A 15 -20.71 12.11 41.47
CA PRO A 15 -19.68 11.26 40.90
C PRO A 15 -19.29 11.87 39.57
N PHE A 16 -18.09 12.46 39.52
CA PHE A 16 -17.40 12.80 38.27
C PHE A 16 -17.09 11.50 37.55
N SER A 17 -18.12 10.95 36.90
CA SER A 17 -17.98 9.87 35.95
C SER A 17 -17.32 10.49 34.74
N SER A 18 -15.99 10.46 34.71
CA SER A 18 -15.24 10.72 33.50
C SER A 18 -15.66 9.63 32.52
N LEU A 19 -16.59 9.98 31.61
CA LEU A 19 -16.98 9.11 30.50
C LEU A 19 -15.76 8.93 29.62
N CYS A 20 -14.94 7.93 29.92
CA CYS A 20 -13.90 7.47 29.01
C CYS A 20 -14.63 6.92 27.78
N GLN A 21 -14.59 7.66 26.67
CA GLN A 21 -15.18 7.19 25.42
C GLN A 21 -14.45 5.94 24.96
N SER A 22 -15.20 4.91 24.58
CA SER A 22 -14.63 3.69 24.04
C SER A 22 -14.02 3.91 22.64
N LEU A 23 -13.17 3.00 22.19
CA LEU A 23 -12.56 3.07 20.85
C LEU A 23 -13.63 3.08 19.75
N GLU A 24 -14.70 2.31 19.92
CA GLU A 24 -15.83 2.21 18.99
C GLU A 24 -16.58 3.53 18.89
N GLN A 25 -16.78 4.22 20.02
CA GLN A 25 -17.42 5.54 20.02
C GLN A 25 -16.55 6.59 19.31
N LYS A 26 -15.23 6.52 19.49
CA LYS A 26 -14.30 7.41 18.77
C LYS A 26 -14.21 7.08 17.28
N GLU A 27 -14.26 5.82 16.90
CA GLU A 27 -14.36 5.41 15.50
C GLU A 27 -15.65 5.97 14.89
N GLN A 28 -16.78 5.83 15.59
CA GLN A 28 -18.06 6.36 15.12
C GLN A 28 -18.03 7.90 14.94
N ALA A 29 -17.38 8.63 15.83
CA ALA A 29 -17.18 10.07 15.68
C ALA A 29 -16.32 10.41 14.43
N ALA A 30 -15.24 9.65 14.19
CA ALA A 30 -14.43 9.80 12.99
C ALA A 30 -15.21 9.47 11.71
N VAL A 31 -16.06 8.43 11.74
CA VAL A 31 -16.94 8.06 10.62
C VAL A 31 -17.93 9.17 10.29
N GLN A 32 -18.56 9.76 11.32
CA GLN A 32 -19.48 10.90 11.14
C GLN A 32 -18.77 12.10 10.51
N ALA A 33 -17.57 12.44 11.02
CA ALA A 33 -16.77 13.52 10.46
C ALA A 33 -16.34 13.24 9.01
N LEU A 34 -15.96 12.00 8.68
CA LEU A 34 -15.63 11.61 7.31
C LEU A 34 -16.84 11.66 6.37
N SER A 35 -18.02 11.24 6.84
CA SER A 35 -19.25 11.31 6.06
C SER A 35 -19.65 12.76 5.78
N ALA A 36 -19.52 13.65 6.77
CA ALA A 36 -19.78 15.07 6.59
C ALA A 36 -18.81 15.69 5.57
N LEU A 37 -17.52 15.37 5.69
CA LEU A 37 -16.47 15.80 4.75
C LEU A 37 -16.80 15.38 3.31
N ARG A 38 -17.13 14.12 3.08
CA ARG A 38 -17.45 13.58 1.73
C ARG A 38 -18.74 14.14 1.12
N SER A 39 -19.63 14.71 1.93
CA SER A 39 -20.90 15.29 1.47
C SER A 39 -20.81 16.79 1.15
N SER A 40 -19.67 17.43 1.43
CA SER A 40 -19.53 18.88 1.29
C SER A 40 -19.23 19.28 -0.16
N PRO A 41 -19.92 20.29 -0.73
CA PRO A 41 -19.72 20.72 -2.11
C PRO A 41 -18.75 21.90 -2.28
N ASN A 42 -18.26 22.52 -1.19
CA ASN A 42 -17.49 23.77 -1.25
C ASN A 42 -16.13 23.61 -0.55
N ASP A 43 -15.05 24.05 -1.21
CA ASP A 43 -13.67 23.94 -0.73
C ASP A 43 -13.44 24.61 0.63
N ASP A 44 -14.05 25.77 0.90
CA ASP A 44 -13.93 26.42 2.21
C ASP A 44 -14.50 25.52 3.32
N GLN A 45 -15.63 24.86 3.06
CA GLN A 45 -16.23 23.93 4.00
C GLN A 45 -15.43 22.63 4.09
N ILE A 46 -14.91 22.14 2.97
CA ILE A 46 -14.02 20.97 2.92
C ILE A 46 -12.82 21.19 3.82
N SER A 47 -12.17 22.36 3.78
CA SER A 47 -11.00 22.65 4.61
C SER A 47 -11.31 22.58 6.11
N VAL A 48 -12.44 23.14 6.54
CA VAL A 48 -12.90 23.13 7.93
C VAL A 48 -13.28 21.72 8.38
N LEU A 49 -14.01 20.99 7.53
CA LEU A 49 -14.42 19.60 7.81
C LEU A 49 -13.24 18.64 7.81
N HIS A 50 -12.23 18.86 6.96
CA HIS A 50 -11.01 18.07 6.92
C HIS A 50 -10.21 18.27 8.20
N LEU A 51 -10.11 19.50 8.71
CA LEU A 51 -9.51 19.77 10.02
C LEU A 51 -10.29 19.08 11.16
N ALA A 52 -11.62 19.12 11.12
CA ALA A 52 -12.46 18.43 12.10
C ALA A 52 -12.25 16.90 12.04
N PHE A 53 -12.14 16.32 10.84
CA PHE A 53 -11.85 14.91 10.66
C PHE A 53 -10.44 14.53 11.14
N LYS A 54 -9.41 15.34 10.81
CA LYS A 54 -8.04 15.18 11.33
C LYS A 54 -8.03 15.18 12.86
N LYS A 55 -8.79 16.07 13.50
CA LYS A 55 -8.93 16.13 14.95
C LYS A 55 -9.56 14.85 15.53
N ALA A 56 -10.69 14.41 14.98
CA ALA A 56 -11.36 13.17 15.40
C ALA A 56 -10.44 11.95 15.24
N MET A 57 -9.73 11.86 14.11
CA MET A 57 -8.72 10.83 13.88
C MET A 57 -7.59 10.91 14.91
N SER A 58 -7.08 12.11 15.21
CA SER A 58 -6.04 12.29 16.23
C SER A 58 -6.48 11.77 17.62
N GLU A 59 -7.74 12.02 18.01
CA GLU A 59 -8.30 11.55 19.28
C GLU A 59 -8.48 10.01 19.30
N LEU A 60 -8.84 9.44 18.15
CA LEU A 60 -8.95 8.00 17.96
C LEU A 60 -7.57 7.31 18.02
N VAL A 61 -6.62 7.72 17.18
CA VAL A 61 -5.34 7.02 17.02
C VAL A 61 -4.41 7.14 18.23
N ARG A 62 -4.60 8.16 19.06
CA ARG A 62 -3.86 8.36 20.33
C ARG A 62 -4.46 7.59 21.50
N SER A 63 -5.59 6.93 21.31
CA SER A 63 -6.21 6.10 22.35
C SER A 63 -5.35 4.87 22.65
N LYS A 64 -5.39 4.43 23.92
CA LYS A 64 -4.76 3.18 24.31
C LYS A 64 -5.33 2.03 23.46
N ASP A 65 -4.47 1.08 23.09
CA ASP A 65 -4.82 -0.13 22.35
C ASP A 65 -5.33 0.10 20.90
N PHE A 66 -5.37 1.35 20.42
CA PHE A 66 -5.81 1.64 19.04
C PHE A 66 -4.96 0.93 17.99
N PHE A 67 -3.65 0.77 18.21
CA PHE A 67 -2.77 0.13 17.22
C PHE A 67 -3.30 -1.25 16.78
N ASP A 68 -3.83 -2.04 17.71
CA ASP A 68 -4.35 -3.38 17.44
C ASP A 68 -5.85 -3.38 17.10
N PHE A 69 -6.57 -2.29 17.40
CA PHE A 69 -8.00 -2.14 17.13
C PHE A 69 -8.32 -2.22 15.63
N PRO A 70 -9.12 -3.20 15.19
CA PRO A 70 -9.54 -3.32 13.80
C PRO A 70 -10.67 -2.31 13.49
N LEU A 71 -10.44 -1.42 12.52
CA LEU A 71 -11.49 -0.51 12.04
C LEU A 71 -12.58 -1.32 11.34
N GLN A 72 -13.84 -1.06 11.67
CA GLN A 72 -14.99 -1.77 11.11
C GLN A 72 -15.72 -0.91 10.07
N GLN A 73 -15.98 0.34 10.43
CA GLN A 73 -16.84 1.26 9.69
C GLN A 73 -16.02 2.31 8.94
N LEU A 74 -14.89 2.73 9.50
CA LEU A 74 -14.08 3.79 8.90
C LEU A 74 -13.40 3.30 7.61
N LYS A 75 -13.84 3.84 6.46
CA LYS A 75 -13.33 3.48 5.13
C LYS A 75 -12.22 4.42 4.68
N ILE A 76 -11.02 4.15 5.19
CA ILE A 76 -9.75 4.78 4.80
C ILE A 76 -8.71 3.70 4.50
N ALA A 77 -7.56 4.05 3.92
CA ALA A 77 -6.48 3.09 3.81
C ALA A 77 -5.84 2.89 5.20
N ASP A 78 -5.73 1.62 5.60
CA ASP A 78 -5.21 1.18 6.89
C ASP A 78 -4.34 -0.05 6.66
N ILE A 79 -3.03 0.13 6.75
CA ILE A 79 -2.04 -0.91 6.49
C ILE A 79 -1.09 -1.08 7.67
N LYS A 80 -0.65 -2.31 7.94
CA LYS A 80 0.29 -2.65 9.01
C LYS A 80 1.53 -3.32 8.44
N SER A 81 2.69 -3.01 9.01
CA SER A 81 3.94 -3.69 8.68
C SER A 81 3.86 -5.17 9.06
N THR A 82 4.68 -6.00 8.39
CA THR A 82 4.70 -7.45 8.64
C THR A 82 5.17 -7.75 10.06
N ASP A 83 6.12 -6.97 10.56
CA ASP A 83 6.67 -7.03 11.91
C ASP A 83 5.75 -6.47 13.01
N GLN A 84 4.57 -5.93 12.65
CA GLN A 84 3.59 -5.34 13.57
C GLN A 84 4.13 -4.16 14.41
N THR A 85 5.19 -3.48 13.96
CA THR A 85 5.73 -2.30 14.64
C THR A 85 5.19 -0.99 14.09
N VAL A 86 4.68 -0.98 12.85
CA VAL A 86 4.14 0.19 12.16
C VAL A 86 2.71 -0.06 11.70
N ARG A 87 1.86 0.96 11.87
CA ARG A 87 0.53 1.05 11.23
C ARG A 87 0.42 2.40 10.56
N LEU A 88 0.02 2.41 9.30
CA LEU A 88 -0.11 3.60 8.48
C LEU A 88 -1.56 3.75 8.06
N LEU A 89 -2.16 4.88 8.43
CA LEU A 89 -3.51 5.25 8.05
C LEU A 89 -3.44 6.46 7.11
N THR A 90 -4.05 6.38 5.94
CA THR A 90 -4.07 7.49 4.96
C THR A 90 -5.42 7.60 4.27
N TRP A 91 -5.77 8.82 3.86
CA TRP A 91 -6.99 9.10 3.11
C TRP A 91 -6.78 10.30 2.18
N ASN A 92 -7.59 10.37 1.14
CA ASN A 92 -7.71 11.48 0.22
C ASN A 92 -9.00 12.26 0.44
N VAL A 93 -8.99 13.51 0.00
CA VAL A 93 -10.13 14.42 -0.08
C VAL A 93 -10.07 15.07 -1.45
N GLU A 94 -11.12 14.88 -2.25
CA GLU A 94 -11.25 15.54 -3.55
C GLU A 94 -11.72 16.99 -3.35
N LEU A 95 -11.11 17.93 -4.07
CA LEU A 95 -11.45 19.35 -4.08
C LEU A 95 -12.36 19.67 -5.27
N SER A 96 -12.93 20.88 -5.30
CA SER A 96 -13.89 21.29 -6.33
C SER A 96 -13.30 21.33 -7.75
N ASP A 97 -11.98 21.47 -7.88
CA ASP A 97 -11.25 21.43 -9.15
C ASP A 97 -10.84 20.00 -9.57
N LEU A 98 -11.31 18.97 -8.85
CA LEU A 98 -10.98 17.56 -9.03
C LEU A 98 -9.50 17.23 -8.75
N SER A 99 -8.77 18.13 -8.10
CA SER A 99 -7.50 17.79 -7.45
C SER A 99 -7.73 17.17 -6.08
N TYR A 100 -6.66 16.72 -5.43
CA TYR A 100 -6.74 16.02 -4.15
C TYR A 100 -5.83 16.63 -3.10
N THR A 101 -6.31 16.63 -1.86
CA THR A 101 -5.49 16.82 -0.66
C THR A 101 -5.59 15.59 0.25
N TYR A 102 -4.57 15.39 1.07
CA TYR A 102 -4.39 14.17 1.83
C TYR A 102 -4.32 14.41 3.34
N GLY A 103 -4.52 13.32 4.08
CA GLY A 103 -4.22 13.27 5.50
C GLY A 103 -3.83 11.86 5.91
N GLY A 104 -3.11 11.75 7.02
CA GLY A 104 -2.70 10.45 7.51
C GLY A 104 -2.08 10.47 8.90
N PHE A 105 -1.85 9.28 9.42
CA PHE A 105 -1.12 9.04 10.65
C PHE A 105 -0.17 7.85 10.48
N VAL A 106 1.08 8.03 10.90
CA VAL A 106 2.03 6.93 11.12
C VAL A 106 2.01 6.59 12.60
N LEU A 107 1.64 5.36 12.93
CA LEU A 107 1.74 4.81 14.27
C LEU A 107 2.97 3.92 14.35
N ARG A 108 3.76 4.11 15.41
CA ARG A 108 4.94 3.31 15.68
C ARG A 108 4.90 2.76 17.09
N ARG A 109 4.96 1.44 17.23
CA ARG A 109 5.18 0.77 18.51
C ARG A 109 6.66 0.92 18.87
N GLU A 110 6.96 1.48 20.04
CA GLU A 110 8.34 1.50 20.53
C GLU A 110 8.74 0.11 21.05
N GLU A 111 9.91 -0.37 20.64
CA GLU A 111 10.45 -1.64 21.12
C GLU A 111 10.66 -1.60 22.64
N GLY A 112 10.15 -2.61 23.36
CA GLY A 112 10.26 -2.70 24.82
C GLY A 112 9.36 -1.76 25.62
N LYS A 113 8.44 -1.01 24.98
CA LYS A 113 7.46 -0.18 25.67
C LYS A 113 6.05 -0.46 25.16
N GLU A 114 5.06 -0.37 26.05
CA GLU A 114 3.64 -0.43 25.66
C GLU A 114 3.15 0.85 24.95
N ARG A 115 4.04 1.82 24.73
CA ARG A 115 3.69 3.13 24.17
C ARG A 115 3.70 3.07 22.64
N VAL A 116 2.58 3.47 22.05
CA VAL A 116 2.46 3.73 20.61
C VAL A 116 2.62 5.23 20.38
N GLN A 117 3.58 5.60 19.52
CA GLN A 117 3.74 6.96 19.06
C GLN A 117 2.82 7.19 17.85
N ALA A 118 2.01 8.25 17.88
CA ALA A 118 1.20 8.68 16.75
C ALA A 118 1.77 9.96 16.13
N LEU A 119 2.16 9.90 14.87
CA LEU A 119 2.70 11.01 14.08
C LEU A 119 1.70 11.38 12.99
N GLU A 120 1.23 12.62 12.99
CA GLU A 120 0.35 13.15 11.94
C GLU A 120 1.13 13.39 10.66
N LEU A 121 0.56 13.01 9.52
CA LEU A 121 1.08 13.33 8.20
C LEU A 121 0.41 14.61 7.70
N THR A 122 1.20 15.67 7.56
CA THR A 122 0.76 16.96 7.04
C THR A 122 1.10 17.04 5.56
N ASP A 123 0.06 17.00 4.73
CA ASP A 123 0.16 17.33 3.31
C ASP A 123 0.39 18.84 3.14
N VAL A 124 1.55 19.19 2.59
CA VAL A 124 1.95 20.59 2.33
C VAL A 124 2.15 20.86 0.84
N LEU A 125 2.00 19.84 -0.02
CA LEU A 125 2.29 19.96 -1.43
C LEU A 125 1.01 20.27 -2.21
N ASP A 126 1.06 21.33 -3.00
CA ASP A 126 0.00 21.63 -3.97
C ASP A 126 -0.05 20.56 -5.08
N ALA A 127 -1.24 20.15 -5.48
CA ALA A 127 -1.45 19.05 -6.43
C ALA A 127 -0.79 19.26 -7.80
N TYR A 128 -0.56 20.52 -8.20
CA TYR A 128 0.06 20.87 -9.48
C TYR A 128 1.60 20.91 -9.42
N ASN A 129 2.19 20.74 -8.23
CA ASN A 129 3.64 20.71 -8.06
C ASN A 129 4.21 19.29 -8.17
N THR A 130 5.42 19.19 -8.73
CA THR A 130 6.16 17.93 -8.79
C THR A 130 6.43 17.38 -7.40
N LYS A 131 6.29 16.06 -7.24
CA LYS A 131 6.62 15.39 -5.98
C LYS A 131 8.10 15.59 -5.64
N PRO A 132 8.45 15.79 -4.35
CA PRO A 132 9.83 16.05 -3.96
C PRO A 132 10.71 14.83 -4.28
N GLU A 133 11.93 15.06 -4.75
CA GLU A 133 12.94 14.00 -4.91
C GLU A 133 13.74 13.75 -3.63
N GLY A 134 13.67 14.70 -2.69
CA GLY A 134 14.39 14.69 -1.42
C GLY A 134 13.75 13.82 -0.34
N ILE A 135 14.46 13.75 0.80
CA ILE A 135 13.90 13.22 2.04
C ILE A 135 12.92 14.24 2.59
N VAL A 136 11.70 13.82 2.92
CA VAL A 136 10.72 14.63 3.62
C VAL A 136 10.39 14.01 4.98
N ASP A 137 9.86 14.80 5.91
CA ASP A 137 9.36 14.29 7.17
C ASP A 137 7.82 14.27 7.19
N HIS A 138 7.24 13.67 8.23
CA HIS A 138 5.79 13.66 8.43
C HIS A 138 5.11 15.04 8.44
N LYS A 139 5.83 16.14 8.74
CA LYS A 139 5.27 17.50 8.79
C LYS A 139 5.32 18.22 7.44
N SER A 140 6.10 17.69 6.51
CA SER A 140 6.34 18.22 5.16
C SER A 140 6.03 17.16 4.11
N TRP A 141 5.05 16.30 4.42
CA TRP A 141 4.68 15.19 3.56
C TRP A 141 3.90 15.72 2.34
N TYR A 142 3.95 14.97 1.24
CA TYR A 142 3.51 15.43 -0.08
C TYR A 142 2.15 14.86 -0.52
N GLY A 143 1.51 14.06 0.34
CA GLY A 143 0.21 13.44 0.09
C GLY A 143 0.27 12.18 -0.78
N ALA A 144 -0.28 11.08 -0.26
CA ALA A 144 -0.57 9.85 -0.99
C ALA A 144 -1.47 8.93 -0.14
N VAL A 145 -2.29 8.11 -0.79
CA VAL A 145 -2.96 6.98 -0.13
C VAL A 145 -2.10 5.74 -0.28
N TYR A 146 -1.58 5.22 0.84
CA TYR A 146 -0.75 4.01 0.83
C TYR A 146 -1.61 2.76 0.98
N PHE A 147 -1.49 1.83 0.04
CA PHE A 147 -2.30 0.61 -0.01
C PHE A 147 -1.50 -0.67 0.28
N LYS A 148 -0.16 -0.59 0.31
CA LYS A 148 0.71 -1.73 0.65
C LYS A 148 1.98 -1.26 1.34
N ILE A 149 2.44 -2.06 2.30
CA ILE A 149 3.66 -1.85 3.09
C ILE A 149 4.45 -3.16 3.12
N ILE A 150 5.76 -3.07 2.91
CA ILE A 150 6.67 -4.21 2.89
C ILE A 150 7.90 -3.87 3.70
N ASP A 151 8.24 -4.75 4.63
CA ASP A 151 9.38 -4.57 5.51
C ASP A 151 10.64 -5.11 4.81
N PHE A 152 11.72 -4.34 4.82
CA PHE A 152 13.01 -4.78 4.28
C PHE A 152 14.16 -4.19 5.09
N SER A 153 15.37 -4.73 4.94
CA SER A 153 16.55 -4.23 5.65
C SER A 153 17.28 -3.20 4.79
N PHE A 154 17.78 -2.13 5.40
CA PHE A 154 18.71 -1.22 4.74
C PHE A 154 19.65 -0.61 5.78
N GLN A 155 20.95 -0.78 5.55
CA GLN A 155 22.04 -0.37 6.43
C GLN A 155 21.86 -0.91 7.86
N GLY A 156 21.46 -2.19 7.97
CA GLY A 156 21.25 -2.87 9.24
C GLY A 156 20.04 -2.38 10.05
N LYS A 157 19.09 -1.68 9.42
CA LYS A 157 17.83 -1.22 10.03
C LYS A 157 16.65 -1.68 9.21
N THR A 158 15.55 -2.06 9.87
CA THR A 158 14.28 -2.30 9.20
C THR A 158 13.71 -0.98 8.66
N GLN A 159 13.31 -0.99 7.40
CA GLN A 159 12.62 0.09 6.72
C GLN A 159 11.37 -0.45 6.03
N TYR A 160 10.47 0.45 5.65
CA TYR A 160 9.15 0.09 5.16
C TYR A 160 8.95 0.67 3.77
N LEU A 161 9.00 -0.20 2.76
CA LEU A 161 8.64 0.14 1.39
C LEU A 161 7.12 0.33 1.33
N LEU A 162 6.70 1.47 0.80
CA LEU A 162 5.30 1.89 0.70
C LEU A 162 4.89 1.99 -0.77
N PHE A 163 3.69 1.50 -1.05
CA PHE A 163 3.03 1.63 -2.35
C PHE A 163 1.92 2.64 -2.19
N GLY A 164 2.08 3.79 -2.84
CA GLY A 164 1.18 4.92 -2.79
C GLY A 164 0.41 5.12 -4.09
N TYR A 165 -0.78 5.67 -3.96
CA TYR A 165 -1.57 6.25 -5.03
C TYR A 165 -1.85 7.71 -4.71
N ASP A 166 -1.69 8.56 -5.70
CA ASP A 166 -2.15 9.95 -5.64
C ASP A 166 -2.99 10.22 -6.90
N GLY A 167 -4.24 10.66 -6.67
CA GLY A 167 -5.20 10.99 -7.72
C GLY A 167 -4.86 12.24 -8.52
N GLY A 168 -3.78 12.95 -8.16
CA GLY A 168 -3.21 14.02 -8.95
C GLY A 168 -4.21 15.11 -9.29
N THR A 169 -4.46 15.26 -10.59
CA THR A 169 -5.36 16.28 -11.15
C THR A 169 -6.22 15.66 -12.26
N THR A 170 -7.04 16.47 -12.92
CA THR A 170 -7.81 16.03 -14.09
C THR A 170 -6.96 15.48 -15.23
N MET A 171 -5.66 15.81 -15.27
CA MET A 171 -4.73 15.42 -16.34
C MET A 171 -4.01 14.09 -16.08
N SER A 172 -3.52 13.89 -14.85
CA SER A 172 -2.62 12.79 -14.51
C SER A 172 -2.94 12.17 -13.16
N ASN A 173 -2.72 10.86 -13.07
CA ASN A 173 -2.67 10.11 -11.82
C ASN A 173 -1.23 9.68 -11.51
N TYR A 174 -0.99 9.32 -10.24
CA TYR A 174 0.33 8.93 -9.77
C TYR A 174 0.31 7.58 -9.02
N LYS A 175 1.28 6.72 -9.33
CA LYS A 175 1.70 5.61 -8.46
C LYS A 175 3.06 5.94 -7.88
N ILE A 176 3.25 5.66 -6.60
CA ILE A 176 4.45 6.10 -5.86
C ILE A 176 5.04 4.91 -5.12
N LEU A 177 6.35 4.69 -5.29
CA LEU A 177 7.14 3.85 -4.41
C LEU A 177 8.00 4.75 -3.53
N ASP A 178 7.82 4.63 -2.23
CA ASP A 178 8.54 5.42 -1.24
C ASP A 178 8.98 4.54 -0.07
N VAL A 179 9.88 5.03 0.76
CA VAL A 179 10.36 4.29 1.92
C VAL A 179 10.16 5.12 3.17
N LEU A 180 9.33 4.60 4.08
CA LEU A 180 9.20 5.10 5.43
C LEU A 180 10.35 4.55 6.30
N SER A 181 11.02 5.46 6.98
CA SER A 181 12.06 5.17 7.97
C SER A 181 11.89 6.09 9.18
N PHE A 182 12.55 5.75 10.28
CA PHE A 182 12.49 6.57 11.49
C PHE A 182 13.88 7.06 11.90
N THR A 183 14.00 8.36 12.13
CA THR A 183 15.17 8.97 12.78
C THR A 183 14.75 9.44 14.16
N GLY A 184 15.10 8.66 15.20
CA GLY A 184 14.60 8.90 16.55
C GLY A 184 13.08 8.77 16.59
N GLN A 185 12.39 9.87 16.94
CA GLN A 185 10.93 9.97 17.04
C GLN A 185 10.26 10.56 15.80
N VAL A 186 11.00 10.80 14.72
CA VAL A 186 10.51 11.44 13.49
C VAL A 186 10.40 10.40 12.39
N ALA A 187 9.21 10.30 11.78
CA ALA A 187 8.99 9.57 10.53
C ALA A 187 9.54 10.39 9.35
N LYS A 188 10.32 9.72 8.50
CA LYS A 188 10.92 10.26 7.29
C LYS A 188 10.60 9.38 6.10
N PHE A 189 10.48 10.02 4.93
CA PHE A 189 10.16 9.38 3.66
C PHE A 189 11.26 9.70 2.65
N GLY A 190 11.69 8.70 1.88
CA GLY A 190 12.67 8.85 0.80
C GLY A 190 14.04 8.25 1.10
N SER A 191 14.11 7.01 1.55
CA SER A 191 15.41 6.32 1.66
C SER A 191 16.01 6.06 0.28
N PRO A 192 17.33 6.27 0.08
CA PRO A 192 17.97 6.13 -1.22
C PRO A 192 18.22 4.65 -1.56
N VAL A 193 17.17 3.93 -1.96
CA VAL A 193 17.23 2.47 -2.17
C VAL A 193 16.91 2.03 -3.60
N PHE A 194 16.33 2.89 -4.44
CA PHE A 194 15.92 2.52 -5.80
C PHE A 194 17.06 2.81 -6.77
N LYS A 195 17.70 1.78 -7.31
CA LYS A 195 18.84 1.90 -8.21
C LYS A 195 18.37 1.71 -9.66
N ASP A 196 18.62 2.70 -10.49
CA ASP A 196 18.49 2.61 -11.94
C ASP A 196 19.83 2.91 -12.63
N GLN A 197 19.80 2.94 -13.97
CA GLN A 197 20.97 3.26 -14.80
C GLN A 197 21.49 4.69 -14.55
N LYS A 198 20.60 5.63 -14.20
CA LYS A 198 20.93 7.06 -13.98
C LYS A 198 21.50 7.31 -12.59
N GLY A 199 21.13 6.51 -11.58
CA GLY A 199 21.57 6.74 -10.21
C GLY A 199 20.77 5.99 -9.16
N ILE A 200 20.92 6.42 -7.92
CA ILE A 200 20.10 5.94 -6.80
C ILE A 200 19.06 7.02 -6.49
N LYS A 201 17.79 6.64 -6.57
CA LYS A 201 16.63 7.45 -6.26
C LYS A 201 16.12 7.15 -4.85
N LYS A 202 15.55 8.18 -4.25
CA LYS A 202 14.90 8.11 -2.93
C LYS A 202 13.43 7.70 -3.01
N ARG A 203 12.82 7.98 -4.16
CA ARG A 203 11.40 7.79 -4.45
C ARG A 203 11.26 7.51 -5.94
N VAL A 204 10.32 6.65 -6.29
CA VAL A 204 9.91 6.42 -7.67
C VAL A 204 8.49 6.92 -7.80
N VAL A 205 8.28 7.82 -8.76
CA VAL A 205 6.97 8.41 -9.05
C VAL A 205 6.65 8.09 -10.50
N PHE A 206 5.54 7.39 -10.70
CA PHE A 206 5.01 7.08 -12.01
C PHE A 206 3.82 7.99 -12.25
N GLU A 207 4.00 8.97 -13.14
CA GLU A 207 2.90 9.81 -13.64
C GLU A 207 2.37 9.19 -14.94
N TYR A 208 1.06 9.08 -15.05
CA TYR A 208 0.39 8.51 -16.22
C TYR A 208 -0.93 9.22 -16.48
N ALA A 209 -1.46 9.07 -17.69
CA ALA A 209 -2.71 9.68 -18.10
C ALA A 209 -3.84 9.33 -17.12
N ASN A 210 -4.67 10.31 -16.76
CA ASN A 210 -5.80 10.08 -15.84
C ASN A 210 -6.78 9.00 -16.35
N MET A 211 -6.86 8.80 -17.67
CA MET A 211 -7.70 7.79 -18.32
C MET A 211 -7.08 6.38 -18.31
N ALA A 212 -5.80 6.25 -17.96
CA ALA A 212 -5.09 4.98 -17.92
C ALA A 212 -5.14 4.36 -16.52
N SER A 213 -4.88 3.05 -16.44
CA SER A 213 -4.73 2.33 -15.18
C SER A 213 -3.39 1.63 -15.15
N MET A 214 -2.53 2.00 -14.20
CA MET A 214 -1.20 1.41 -14.03
C MET A 214 -1.19 0.39 -12.88
N SER A 215 -0.68 -0.81 -13.15
CA SER A 215 -0.38 -1.84 -12.17
C SER A 215 1.00 -1.64 -11.53
N VAL A 216 1.05 -1.80 -10.20
CA VAL A 216 2.29 -1.87 -9.42
C VAL A 216 2.07 -2.90 -8.31
N GLU A 217 2.76 -4.04 -8.43
CA GLU A 217 2.50 -5.20 -7.57
C GLU A 217 3.81 -5.81 -7.07
N PHE A 218 3.78 -6.34 -5.85
CA PHE A 218 4.93 -7.04 -5.29
C PHE A 218 4.79 -8.55 -5.51
N GLU A 219 5.82 -9.18 -6.06
CA GLU A 219 5.93 -10.63 -6.21
C GLU A 219 6.87 -11.20 -5.14
N PRO A 220 6.36 -11.77 -4.03
CA PRO A 220 7.18 -12.21 -2.91
C PRO A 220 8.15 -13.34 -3.27
N LYS A 221 7.76 -14.23 -4.18
CA LYS A 221 8.56 -15.41 -4.58
C LYS A 221 9.89 -15.03 -5.22
N ARG A 222 9.92 -13.90 -5.93
CA ARG A 222 11.11 -13.37 -6.61
C ARG A 222 11.63 -12.09 -5.95
N ALA A 223 11.04 -11.68 -4.83
CA ALA A 223 11.36 -10.44 -4.12
C ALA A 223 11.48 -9.23 -5.05
N ARG A 224 10.48 -9.02 -5.92
CA ARG A 224 10.48 -7.95 -6.91
C ARG A 224 9.17 -7.20 -6.95
N ILE A 225 9.22 -5.93 -7.31
CA ILE A 225 8.07 -5.07 -7.57
C ILE A 225 7.90 -5.02 -9.07
N VAL A 226 6.86 -5.64 -9.60
CA VAL A 226 6.53 -5.63 -11.03
C VAL A 226 5.56 -4.50 -11.30
N PHE A 227 5.79 -3.72 -12.35
CA PHE A 227 4.92 -2.62 -12.73
C PHE A 227 4.86 -2.46 -14.24
N ASP A 228 3.79 -1.83 -14.72
CA ASP A 228 3.62 -1.58 -16.15
C ASP A 228 4.69 -0.61 -16.64
N HIS A 229 5.27 -0.88 -17.81
CA HIS A 229 6.07 0.10 -18.53
C HIS A 229 5.15 1.17 -19.13
N LEU A 230 5.53 2.43 -18.97
CA LEU A 230 4.75 3.58 -19.43
C LEU A 230 5.38 4.20 -20.68
N SER A 231 4.61 4.21 -21.77
CA SER A 231 5.01 4.78 -23.05
C SER A 231 4.04 5.88 -23.48
N ALA A 232 4.55 6.90 -24.18
CA ALA A 232 3.72 7.98 -24.71
C ALA A 232 2.77 7.44 -25.80
N GLU A 233 1.53 7.92 -25.82
CA GLU A 233 0.53 7.52 -26.83
C GLU A 233 0.98 7.83 -28.27
N ALA A 234 1.79 8.87 -28.46
CA ALA A 234 2.40 9.22 -29.74
C ALA A 234 3.84 9.74 -29.55
N PRO A 235 4.74 9.56 -30.54
CA PRO A 235 6.13 10.05 -30.43
C PRO A 235 6.25 11.55 -30.16
N ALA A 236 5.30 12.35 -30.65
CA ALA A 236 5.28 13.81 -30.43
C ALA A 236 4.95 14.21 -28.98
N LEU A 237 4.46 13.27 -28.15
CA LEU A 237 4.06 13.47 -26.76
C LEU A 237 5.09 12.91 -25.77
N GLU A 238 6.24 12.46 -26.25
CA GLU A 238 7.34 12.02 -25.38
C GLU A 238 7.77 13.17 -24.45
N GLY A 239 7.91 12.86 -23.17
CA GLY A 239 8.18 13.82 -22.09
C GLY A 239 6.93 14.44 -21.45
N VAL A 240 5.74 14.23 -22.02
CA VAL A 240 4.47 14.72 -21.45
C VAL A 240 3.74 13.57 -20.76
N ALA A 241 4.05 13.35 -19.49
CA ALA A 241 3.60 12.17 -18.72
C ALA A 241 2.06 12.01 -18.62
N SER A 242 1.29 13.09 -18.76
CA SER A 242 -0.18 13.04 -18.83
C SER A 242 -0.74 12.31 -20.06
N TYR A 243 0.11 11.94 -21.04
CA TYR A 243 -0.23 11.13 -22.20
C TYR A 243 0.46 9.76 -22.21
N TYR A 244 0.95 9.32 -21.05
CA TYR A 244 1.63 8.04 -20.93
C TYR A 244 0.64 6.94 -20.51
N PHE A 245 0.73 5.79 -21.17
CA PHE A 245 -0.12 4.64 -20.98
C PHE A 245 0.73 3.37 -20.80
N PRO A 246 0.24 2.37 -20.06
CA PRO A 246 0.80 1.02 -20.09
C PRO A 246 0.86 0.46 -21.51
N ASP A 247 2.03 0.00 -21.95
CA ASP A 247 2.21 -0.58 -23.28
C ASP A 247 2.18 -2.12 -23.30
N MET A 248 1.72 -2.72 -22.20
CA MET A 248 1.66 -4.17 -21.95
C MET A 248 3.02 -4.85 -21.77
N SER A 249 4.12 -4.11 -21.76
CA SER A 249 5.38 -4.59 -21.21
C SER A 249 5.50 -4.25 -19.73
N TYR A 250 6.41 -4.93 -19.05
CA TYR A 250 6.58 -4.80 -17.60
C TYR A 250 8.05 -4.57 -17.27
N ASP A 251 8.27 -3.71 -16.29
CA ASP A 251 9.56 -3.54 -15.64
C ASP A 251 9.45 -4.05 -14.20
N ALA A 252 10.60 -4.24 -13.54
CA ALA A 252 10.62 -4.55 -12.13
C ALA A 252 11.75 -3.90 -11.35
N TYR A 253 11.47 -3.60 -10.09
CA TYR A 253 12.51 -3.41 -9.09
C TYR A 253 12.75 -4.72 -8.35
N VAL A 254 13.90 -5.35 -8.56
CA VAL A 254 14.31 -6.58 -7.88
C VAL A 254 15.16 -6.25 -6.66
N TYR A 255 14.85 -6.86 -5.51
CA TYR A 255 15.59 -6.62 -4.29
C TYR A 255 16.92 -7.38 -4.28
N ASP A 256 18.04 -6.64 -4.28
CA ASP A 256 19.39 -7.14 -4.09
C ASP A 256 19.67 -7.24 -2.58
N TYR A 257 19.68 -8.47 -2.05
CA TYR A 257 19.90 -8.74 -0.63
C TYR A 257 21.31 -8.40 -0.14
N ASP A 258 22.32 -8.43 -1.01
CA ASP A 258 23.71 -8.17 -0.62
C ASP A 258 23.96 -6.66 -0.51
N ARG A 259 23.33 -5.87 -1.38
CA ARG A 259 23.44 -4.40 -1.39
C ARG A 259 22.32 -3.70 -0.64
N GLU A 260 21.25 -4.41 -0.32
CA GLU A 260 20.01 -3.88 0.26
C GLU A 260 19.37 -2.79 -0.62
N LEU A 261 19.45 -2.96 -1.94
CA LEU A 261 18.92 -2.02 -2.94
C LEU A 261 17.87 -2.67 -3.82
N TRP A 262 16.90 -1.86 -4.27
CA TRP A 262 15.92 -2.24 -5.28
C TRP A 262 16.48 -1.89 -6.65
N GLN A 263 16.94 -2.88 -7.40
CA GLN A 263 17.57 -2.73 -8.72
C GLN A 263 16.52 -2.77 -9.83
N LEU A 264 16.49 -1.74 -10.68
CA LEU A 264 15.63 -1.73 -11.86
C LEU A 264 16.12 -2.75 -12.90
N GLU A 265 15.19 -3.59 -13.35
CA GLU A 265 15.30 -4.50 -14.47
C GLU A 265 14.14 -4.21 -15.44
N SER A 266 14.46 -4.01 -16.71
CA SER A 266 13.46 -3.73 -17.75
C SER A 266 13.03 -4.99 -18.48
N ASP A 267 11.87 -4.94 -19.13
CA ASP A 267 11.35 -6.01 -20.00
C ASP A 267 11.22 -7.37 -19.31
N VAL A 268 10.73 -7.37 -18.07
CA VAL A 268 10.58 -8.59 -17.28
C VAL A 268 9.31 -9.35 -17.65
N VAL A 269 9.40 -10.69 -17.62
CA VAL A 269 8.20 -11.52 -17.77
C VAL A 269 7.42 -11.54 -16.45
N ALA A 270 6.24 -10.93 -16.47
CA ALA A 270 5.24 -11.03 -15.41
C ALA A 270 4.40 -12.29 -15.63
N THR A 271 4.57 -13.30 -14.77
CA THR A 271 3.72 -14.49 -14.77
C THR A 271 2.78 -14.45 -13.58
N ASN A 272 1.50 -14.71 -13.79
CA ASN A 272 0.62 -15.00 -12.66
C ASN A 272 1.14 -16.24 -11.92
N PRO A 273 1.03 -16.28 -10.58
CA PRO A 273 1.26 -17.52 -9.85
C PRO A 273 0.40 -18.63 -10.46
N ALA A 274 0.93 -19.85 -10.49
CA ALA A 274 0.17 -20.99 -10.99
C ALA A 274 -1.20 -21.03 -10.30
N ASP A 275 -2.27 -21.13 -11.09
CA ASP A 275 -3.64 -21.29 -10.61
C ASP A 275 -3.77 -22.66 -9.93
N ILE A 276 -3.40 -22.73 -8.64
CA ILE A 276 -3.51 -23.95 -7.85
C ILE A 276 -4.91 -23.94 -7.21
N GLY A 277 -5.90 -24.49 -7.92
CA GLY A 277 -7.28 -24.60 -7.43
C GLY A 277 -8.26 -25.23 -8.43
N GLU A 278 -9.34 -25.82 -7.92
CA GLU A 278 -10.44 -26.30 -8.77
C GLU A 278 -11.22 -25.09 -9.32
N ARG A 279 -11.22 -24.90 -10.64
CA ARG A 279 -12.06 -23.89 -11.29
C ARG A 279 -13.51 -24.39 -11.37
N TYR A 280 -14.48 -23.49 -11.23
CA TYR A 280 -15.91 -23.80 -11.43
C TYR A 280 -16.55 -22.77 -12.34
N TYR A 281 -17.55 -23.19 -13.11
CA TYR A 281 -18.43 -22.32 -13.88
C TYR A 281 -19.89 -22.67 -13.59
N TYR A 282 -20.73 -21.66 -13.64
CA TYR A 282 -22.16 -21.84 -13.50
C TYR A 282 -22.78 -21.95 -14.88
N ALA A 283 -23.48 -23.06 -15.15
CA ALA A 283 -24.20 -23.26 -16.41
C ALA A 283 -25.66 -23.55 -16.11
N LEU A 284 -26.55 -22.97 -16.92
CA LEU A 284 -27.98 -23.29 -16.86
C LEU A 284 -28.19 -24.68 -17.48
N ASN A 285 -28.66 -25.64 -16.68
CA ASN A 285 -29.04 -26.93 -17.20
C ASN A 285 -30.35 -26.80 -17.98
N GLN A 286 -30.29 -26.95 -19.30
CA GLN A 286 -31.43 -26.74 -20.19
C GLN A 286 -32.60 -27.72 -19.97
N LYS A 287 -32.36 -28.86 -19.32
CA LYS A 287 -33.42 -29.84 -19.00
C LYS A 287 -34.13 -29.55 -17.69
N THR A 288 -33.42 -28.99 -16.71
CA THR A 288 -33.95 -28.77 -15.36
C THR A 288 -34.25 -27.29 -15.06
N GLY A 289 -33.77 -26.36 -15.92
CA GLY A 289 -33.93 -24.92 -15.77
C GLY A 289 -33.17 -24.32 -14.58
N LYS A 290 -32.28 -25.08 -13.93
CA LYS A 290 -31.53 -24.65 -12.76
C LYS A 290 -30.07 -24.36 -13.11
N VAL A 291 -29.49 -23.38 -12.42
CA VAL A 291 -28.07 -23.05 -12.53
C VAL A 291 -27.26 -24.08 -11.75
N GLU A 292 -26.41 -24.82 -12.43
CA GLU A 292 -25.56 -25.86 -11.85
C GLU A 292 -24.09 -25.40 -11.80
N LYS A 293 -23.44 -25.63 -10.66
CA LYS A 293 -22.01 -25.37 -10.46
C LYS A 293 -21.22 -26.55 -11.02
N ASN A 294 -20.61 -26.35 -12.17
CA ASN A 294 -19.79 -27.36 -12.84
C ASN A 294 -18.30 -27.09 -12.61
N ARG A 295 -17.54 -28.13 -12.28
CA ARG A 295 -16.08 -28.03 -12.18
C ARG A 295 -15.49 -27.90 -13.57
N MET A 296 -14.78 -26.80 -13.82
CA MET A 296 -13.88 -26.68 -14.96
C MET A 296 -12.71 -27.64 -14.73
N ARG A 297 -12.70 -28.76 -15.45
CA ARG A 297 -11.48 -29.57 -15.59
C ARG A 297 -10.54 -28.79 -16.49
N ALA A 298 -9.67 -27.99 -15.90
CA ALA A 298 -8.54 -27.41 -16.58
C ALA A 298 -7.42 -28.47 -16.63
N ASP A 299 -7.69 -29.62 -17.23
CA ASP A 299 -6.61 -30.50 -17.65
C ASP A 299 -5.93 -29.75 -18.80
N TRP A 300 -4.66 -29.38 -18.61
CA TRP A 300 -3.91 -28.66 -19.62
C TRP A 300 -3.93 -29.48 -20.91
N MET A 301 -4.64 -28.98 -21.93
CA MET A 301 -4.64 -29.57 -23.26
C MET A 301 -3.35 -29.11 -23.93
N ASN A 302 -2.47 -30.06 -24.24
CA ASN A 302 -1.26 -29.76 -24.97
C ASN A 302 -1.63 -29.26 -26.38
N PRO A 303 -1.33 -28.00 -26.75
CA PRO A 303 -1.62 -27.49 -28.09
C PRO A 303 -0.81 -28.20 -29.19
N THR A 304 0.27 -28.89 -28.81
CA THR A 304 1.14 -29.66 -29.72
C THR A 304 0.74 -31.14 -29.86
N ASP A 305 -0.31 -31.58 -29.16
CA ASP A 305 -0.81 -32.94 -29.33
C ASP A 305 -1.45 -33.11 -30.72
N GLN A 306 -0.74 -33.82 -31.59
CA GLN A 306 -1.14 -34.11 -32.97
C GLN A 306 -2.33 -35.08 -33.07
N GLN A 307 -2.70 -35.76 -31.97
CA GLN A 307 -3.81 -36.72 -31.97
C GLN A 307 -5.18 -36.05 -31.75
N ASN A 308 -5.22 -34.75 -31.43
CA ASN A 308 -6.46 -34.04 -31.17
C ASN A 308 -6.89 -33.17 -32.37
N PRO A 309 -7.96 -33.53 -33.11
CA PRO A 309 -8.42 -32.80 -34.30
C PRO A 309 -9.00 -31.41 -34.01
N ALA A 310 -9.22 -31.04 -32.74
CA ALA A 310 -9.69 -29.72 -32.34
C ALA A 310 -8.56 -28.71 -32.04
N ASN A 311 -7.29 -29.15 -32.03
CA ASN A 311 -6.15 -28.25 -31.82
C ASN A 311 -5.85 -27.45 -33.10
N GLY A 312 -5.91 -26.12 -33.01
CA GLY A 312 -5.40 -25.22 -34.04
C GLY A 312 -3.87 -25.19 -34.06
N SER A 313 -3.27 -24.81 -35.20
CA SER A 313 -1.82 -24.59 -35.32
C SER A 313 -1.41 -23.32 -34.58
N HIS A 314 -1.13 -23.42 -33.28
CA HIS A 314 -0.57 -22.33 -32.49
C HIS A 314 0.82 -22.69 -31.97
N THR A 315 1.82 -21.89 -32.31
CA THR A 315 3.14 -21.91 -31.68
C THR A 315 3.13 -20.88 -30.56
N ALA A 316 3.23 -21.32 -29.30
CA ALA A 316 3.42 -20.39 -28.20
C ALA A 316 4.80 -19.73 -28.35
N ALA A 317 4.87 -18.40 -28.31
CA ALA A 317 6.12 -17.69 -28.14
C ALA A 317 6.62 -17.95 -26.71
N LEU A 318 7.51 -18.91 -26.55
CA LEU A 318 8.21 -19.13 -25.29
C LEU A 318 9.25 -18.02 -25.10
N PRO A 319 9.48 -17.50 -23.87
CA PRO A 319 10.72 -16.80 -23.58
C PRO A 319 11.88 -17.75 -23.86
N GLU A 320 12.97 -17.23 -24.43
CA GLU A 320 14.14 -18.03 -24.82
C GLU A 320 14.54 -19.00 -23.71
N PRO A 321 14.84 -20.27 -24.04
CA PRO A 321 15.30 -21.21 -23.04
C PRO A 321 16.61 -20.69 -22.46
N GLU A 322 16.72 -20.71 -21.12
CA GLU A 322 18.03 -20.62 -20.48
C GLU A 322 18.98 -21.59 -21.20
N THR A 323 20.05 -21.05 -21.76
CA THR A 323 21.12 -21.81 -22.37
C THR A 323 21.74 -22.70 -21.30
N ASN A 324 21.20 -23.91 -21.15
CA ASN A 324 21.79 -25.02 -20.43
C ASN A 324 23.07 -25.44 -21.17
N SER A 325 24.14 -24.68 -21.00
CA SER A 325 25.48 -25.06 -21.46
C SER A 325 26.52 -25.12 -20.34
N ASP A 326 26.17 -24.80 -19.08
CA ASP A 326 27.10 -24.89 -17.94
C ASP A 326 26.67 -25.84 -16.81
N LEU A 327 25.79 -26.80 -17.07
CA LEU A 327 25.55 -27.93 -16.18
C LEU A 327 26.38 -29.16 -16.59
N ASN A 328 27.69 -28.99 -16.71
CA ASN A 328 28.61 -30.14 -16.68
C ASN A 328 30.06 -29.76 -16.35
N GLN A 329 30.30 -29.21 -15.15
CA GLN A 329 31.56 -29.46 -14.45
C GLN A 329 31.29 -29.71 -12.96
N SER A 330 31.34 -30.98 -12.56
CA SER A 330 31.43 -31.33 -11.16
C SER A 330 32.73 -30.77 -10.58
N LYS A 331 32.64 -29.76 -9.71
CA LYS A 331 33.69 -29.49 -8.73
C LYS A 331 33.09 -29.62 -7.34
N SER A 332 33.52 -30.66 -6.63
CA SER A 332 33.13 -30.93 -5.26
C SER A 332 33.51 -29.74 -4.36
N ARG A 333 32.51 -29.01 -3.87
CA ARG A 333 32.70 -28.06 -2.76
C ARG A 333 32.02 -28.63 -1.52
N LYS A 334 32.86 -28.93 -0.52
CA LYS A 334 32.46 -29.46 0.79
C LYS A 334 31.36 -28.60 1.42
N ARG A 335 30.23 -29.23 1.77
CA ARG A 335 29.16 -28.63 2.57
C ARG A 335 29.69 -28.31 3.97
N ARG A 336 29.63 -27.04 4.37
CA ARG A 336 29.55 -26.67 5.79
C ARG A 336 28.08 -26.54 6.14
N PHE A 337 27.60 -27.39 7.05
CA PHE A 337 26.26 -27.30 7.62
C PHE A 337 26.21 -26.11 8.58
N GLY A 338 25.57 -25.02 8.16
CA GLY A 338 25.08 -23.97 9.05
C GLY A 338 23.58 -24.17 9.28
N LEU A 339 23.19 -24.46 10.52
CA LEU A 339 21.80 -24.59 10.95
C LEU A 339 21.15 -23.20 11.03
N PHE A 340 20.34 -22.80 10.06
CA PHE A 340 19.38 -21.69 10.25
C PHE A 340 18.03 -21.95 9.58
N ARG A 341 16.98 -21.52 10.30
CA ARG A 341 15.57 -21.83 10.11
C ARG A 341 15.01 -21.19 8.85
N ARG A 342 14.20 -21.94 8.10
CA ARG A 342 13.34 -21.43 7.03
C ARG A 342 12.29 -20.46 7.61
N PRO A 343 12.04 -19.29 7.01
CA PRO A 343 10.87 -18.49 7.35
C PRO A 343 9.59 -19.22 6.90
N LYS A 344 8.54 -19.13 7.72
CA LYS A 344 7.20 -19.64 7.42
C LYS A 344 6.52 -18.73 6.39
N ASN A 345 5.85 -19.36 5.44
CA ASN A 345 5.00 -18.77 4.42
C ASN A 345 3.95 -17.81 5.05
N PRO A 346 3.90 -16.50 4.71
CA PRO A 346 2.86 -15.60 5.17
C PRO A 346 1.76 -15.54 4.10
N GLU A 347 0.96 -16.60 4.00
CA GLU A 347 -0.30 -16.57 3.26
C GLU A 347 -1.41 -17.13 4.14
N SER A 348 -2.07 -16.21 4.83
CA SER A 348 -3.47 -16.31 5.20
C SER A 348 -3.96 -14.88 5.41
N TYR A 349 -4.53 -14.27 4.38
CA TYR A 349 -5.87 -13.67 4.34
C TYR A 349 -6.17 -13.16 2.95
#